data_AF-A0A2E5VLA1-F1
#
_entry.id   AF-A0A2E5VLA1-F1
#
_cell.length_a   1.000
_cell.length_b   1.000
_cell.length_c   1.000
_cell.angle_alpha   90.00
_cell.angle_beta   90.00
_cell.angle_gamma   90.00
#
_symmetry.space_group_name_H-M   'P 1'
#
loop_
_entity.id
_entity.type
_entity.pdbx_description
1 polymer ?
#
loop_
_entity_poly.entity_id
_entity_poly.type
_entity_poly.pdbx_seq_one_letter_code
_entity_poly.pdbx_strand_id
1 'polypeptide(L)'
;MGSPETLKGLDKIFAVDNFVADSFLGCYRPGLFSPGRLPVTLAVGEAIAVKLPVGEDIVANSPEGKVPRARLRLRVSNLVQGDELTVRLNGKAFGNAVPAEPLTARPAATRFEFQPAPRLFRAGDNRVEVQLATRRSIGQSVTLDRLDLVVRYRPEEANRPLEVR
;
A
#
# COMPACT_ATOMS: atom_id res chain seq x y z
N MET A 1 -15.31 20.39 -5.68
CA MET A 1 -14.65 19.13 -6.09
C MET A 1 -15.74 18.11 -6.38
N GLY A 2 -15.58 17.33 -7.46
CA GLY A 2 -16.66 16.68 -8.21
C GLY A 2 -17.65 15.80 -7.43
N SER A 3 -18.83 15.59 -8.02
CA SER A 3 -19.84 14.69 -7.45
C SER A 3 -19.38 13.22 -7.57
N PRO A 4 -19.79 12.32 -6.66
CA PRO A 4 -19.47 10.90 -6.75
C PRO A 4 -19.78 10.28 -8.12
N GLU A 5 -20.85 10.74 -8.76
CA GLU A 5 -21.29 10.32 -10.09
C GLU A 5 -20.28 10.69 -11.16
N THR A 6 -19.75 11.93 -11.13
CA THR A 6 -18.75 12.40 -12.10
C THR A 6 -17.37 11.75 -11.93
N LEU A 7 -17.10 11.17 -10.76
CA LEU A 7 -15.83 10.50 -10.45
C LEU A 7 -15.86 9.00 -10.70
N LYS A 8 -17.01 8.42 -11.03
CA LYS A 8 -17.18 6.98 -11.24
C LYS A 8 -16.33 6.50 -12.42
N GLY A 9 -15.56 5.43 -12.22
CA GLY A 9 -14.79 4.77 -13.28
C GLY A 9 -13.57 5.53 -13.82
N LEU A 10 -13.17 6.63 -13.15
CA LEU A 10 -11.92 7.34 -13.43
C LEU A 10 -10.74 6.66 -12.72
N ASP A 11 -9.55 6.73 -13.33
CA ASP A 11 -8.31 6.29 -12.69
C ASP A 11 -8.09 7.07 -11.37
N LYS A 12 -7.77 6.36 -10.29
CA LYS A 12 -7.65 6.94 -8.94
C LYS A 12 -6.43 6.44 -8.20
N ILE A 13 -6.01 7.24 -7.23
CA ILE A 13 -5.03 6.87 -6.22
C ILE A 13 -5.69 7.05 -4.86
N PHE A 14 -5.70 5.98 -4.08
CA PHE A 14 -6.08 5.99 -2.68
C PHE A 14 -4.80 5.88 -1.86
N ALA A 15 -4.51 6.83 -0.99
CA ALA A 15 -3.25 6.86 -0.24
C ALA A 15 -3.51 7.08 1.25
N VAL A 16 -2.64 6.51 2.07
CA VAL A 16 -2.56 6.86 3.48
C VAL A 16 -1.55 7.98 3.62
N ASP A 17 -2.00 9.12 4.16
CA ASP A 17 -1.13 10.28 4.36
C ASP A 17 0.04 9.94 5.30
N ASN A 18 1.22 10.42 4.93
CA ASN A 18 2.39 10.44 5.79
C ASN A 18 2.30 11.70 6.65
N PHE A 19 1.89 11.56 7.92
CA PHE A 19 1.81 12.68 8.84
C PHE A 19 3.09 12.76 9.65
N VAL A 20 3.98 13.69 9.29
CA VAL A 20 5.15 14.02 10.10
C VAL A 20 4.77 15.22 10.97
N ALA A 21 4.62 14.99 12.28
CA ALA A 21 4.15 16.02 13.21
C ALA A 21 5.02 17.29 13.20
N ASP A 22 6.32 17.15 12.93
CA ASP A 22 7.28 18.27 12.94
C ASP A 22 7.21 19.19 11.70
N SER A 23 6.49 18.80 10.64
CA SER A 23 6.38 19.62 9.42
C SER A 23 5.21 20.61 9.42
N PHE A 24 4.36 20.59 10.45
CA PHE A 24 3.24 21.52 10.61
C PHE A 24 3.52 22.50 11.75
N LEU A 25 4.04 23.67 11.38
CA LEU A 25 4.20 24.83 12.25
C LEU A 25 2.92 25.11 13.08
N GLY A 26 2.97 24.82 14.39
CA GLY A 26 2.33 25.65 15.41
C GLY A 26 0.89 25.35 15.83
N CYS A 27 0.25 24.26 15.41
CA CYS A 27 -1.09 23.93 15.94
C CYS A 27 -1.21 22.46 16.37
N TYR A 28 -0.90 22.22 17.65
CA TYR A 28 -1.34 21.04 18.40
C TYR A 28 -2.86 20.89 18.24
N ARG A 29 -3.31 19.98 17.38
CA ARG A 29 -4.70 19.50 17.34
C ARG A 29 -4.75 18.16 18.06
N PRO A 30 -5.28 18.08 19.30
CA PRO A 30 -5.28 16.85 20.10
C PRO A 30 -6.12 15.69 19.53
N GLY A 31 -6.68 15.83 18.32
CA GLY A 31 -7.45 14.80 17.61
C GLY A 31 -6.73 14.11 16.45
N LEU A 32 -5.45 14.40 16.20
CA LEU A 32 -4.73 13.92 15.00
C LEU A 32 -3.96 12.60 15.16
N PHE A 33 -3.85 12.04 16.37
CA PHE A 33 -3.28 10.71 16.58
C PHE A 33 -4.35 9.65 16.34
N SER A 34 -4.53 9.23 15.08
CA SER A 34 -5.19 7.95 14.80
C SER A 34 -4.11 6.86 14.74
N PRO A 35 -4.18 5.80 15.57
CA PRO A 35 -3.31 4.64 15.45
C PRO A 35 -3.32 4.10 14.00
N GLY A 36 -2.15 3.73 13.47
CA GLY A 36 -2.01 3.21 12.11
C GLY A 36 -1.89 4.27 11.00
N ARG A 37 -1.55 5.52 11.33
CA ARG A 37 -1.09 6.53 10.34
C ARG A 37 0.39 6.39 10.06
N LEU A 38 0.78 6.65 8.82
CA LEU A 38 2.18 6.61 8.41
C LEU A 38 2.94 7.85 8.91
N PRO A 39 4.25 7.74 9.21
CA PRO A 39 5.05 6.52 9.12
C PRO A 39 4.82 5.61 10.34
N VAL A 40 4.88 4.28 10.15
CA VAL A 40 4.79 3.31 11.25
C VAL A 40 6.04 2.45 11.34
N THR A 41 6.56 2.26 12.55
CA THR A 41 7.66 1.34 12.84
C THR A 41 7.16 -0.11 12.78
N LEU A 42 7.90 -0.96 12.09
CA LEU A 42 7.63 -2.39 12.02
C LEU A 42 8.44 -3.12 13.10
N ALA A 43 7.76 -3.64 14.11
CA ALA A 43 8.38 -4.52 15.11
C ALA A 43 8.61 -5.91 14.51
N VAL A 44 9.70 -6.56 14.92
CA VAL A 44 10.07 -7.88 14.41
C VAL A 44 9.05 -8.93 14.87
N GLY A 45 8.50 -9.69 13.92
CA GLY A 45 7.54 -10.75 14.20
C GLY A 45 6.12 -10.25 14.51
N GLU A 46 5.90 -8.95 14.67
CA GLU A 46 4.57 -8.39 14.90
C GLU A 46 3.96 -7.87 13.60
N ALA A 47 2.67 -8.14 13.39
CA ALA A 47 1.92 -7.60 12.27
C ALA A 47 1.27 -6.28 12.68
N ILE A 48 1.57 -5.20 11.96
CA ILE A 48 0.86 -3.93 12.11
C ILE A 48 -0.24 -3.80 11.06
N ALA A 49 -1.39 -3.26 11.46
CA ALA A 49 -2.50 -2.99 10.57
C ALA A 49 -2.59 -1.50 10.25
N VAL A 50 -2.57 -1.18 8.95
CA VAL A 50 -2.81 0.16 8.41
C VAL A 50 -4.15 0.18 7.69
N LYS A 51 -4.96 1.20 7.94
CA LYS A 51 -6.24 1.39 7.26
C LYS A 51 -6.04 2.15 5.96
N LEU A 52 -6.38 1.50 4.85
CA LEU A 52 -6.40 2.10 3.52
C LEU A 52 -7.85 2.45 3.13
N PRO A 53 -8.24 3.74 3.14
CA PRO A 53 -9.58 4.14 2.74
C PRO A 53 -9.73 4.04 1.22
N VAL A 54 -10.77 3.34 0.75
CA VAL A 54 -11.15 3.25 -0.66
C VAL A 54 -12.56 3.82 -0.80
N GLY A 55 -12.68 4.99 -1.41
CA GLY A 55 -13.94 5.74 -1.45
C GLY A 55 -15.04 5.16 -2.36
N GLU A 56 -14.83 4.01 -2.98
CA GLU A 56 -15.79 3.42 -3.92
C GLU A 56 -15.71 1.89 -3.99
N ASP A 57 -16.75 1.28 -4.55
CA ASP A 57 -16.67 -0.09 -5.04
C ASP A 57 -15.97 -0.09 -6.40
N ILE A 58 -14.72 -0.55 -6.42
CA ILE A 58 -13.87 -0.55 -7.62
C ILE A 58 -14.47 -1.37 -8.76
N VAL A 59 -15.10 -2.51 -8.46
CA VAL A 59 -15.60 -3.42 -9.50
C VAL A 59 -16.93 -2.90 -10.02
N ALA A 60 -17.86 -2.54 -9.13
CA ALA A 60 -19.17 -2.00 -9.52
C ALA A 60 -19.09 -0.65 -10.24
N ASN A 61 -17.97 0.08 -10.09
CA ASN A 61 -17.74 1.35 -10.76
C ASN A 61 -16.97 1.26 -12.07
N SER A 62 -16.71 0.06 -12.58
CA SER A 62 -16.04 -0.13 -13.87
C SER A 62 -16.90 0.41 -15.02
N PRO A 63 -16.35 1.29 -15.88
CA PRO A 63 -17.04 1.68 -17.10
C PRO A 63 -17.27 0.51 -18.04
N GLU A 64 -18.31 0.59 -18.88
CA GLU A 64 -18.57 -0.40 -19.91
C GLU A 64 -17.32 -0.62 -20.81
N GLY A 65 -17.04 -1.89 -21.11
CA GLY A 65 -15.86 -2.28 -21.91
C GLY A 65 -14.51 -2.10 -21.22
N LYS A 66 -14.47 -1.68 -19.94
CA LYS A 66 -13.23 -1.56 -19.16
C LYS A 66 -13.26 -2.46 -17.93
N VAL A 67 -12.08 -2.97 -17.59
CA VAL A 67 -11.86 -3.74 -16.38
C VAL A 67 -10.89 -3.00 -15.45
N PRO A 68 -11.11 -3.06 -14.13
CA PRO A 68 -10.25 -2.39 -13.17
C PRO A 68 -8.96 -3.17 -12.98
N ARG A 69 -7.87 -2.46 -12.67
CA ARG A 69 -6.61 -3.00 -12.20
C ARG A 69 -6.21 -2.29 -10.92
N ALA A 70 -5.91 -3.06 -9.89
CA ALA A 70 -5.43 -2.55 -8.63
C ALA A 70 -3.93 -2.80 -8.50
N ARG A 71 -3.18 -1.75 -8.14
CA ARG A 71 -1.77 -1.84 -7.79
C ARG A 71 -1.56 -1.28 -6.40
N LEU A 72 -1.29 -2.17 -5.45
CA LEU A 72 -0.95 -1.80 -4.08
C LEU A 72 0.55 -1.56 -3.99
N ARG A 73 0.95 -0.39 -3.51
CA ARG A 73 2.35 0.04 -3.40
C ARG A 73 2.69 0.35 -1.96
N LEU A 74 3.80 -0.21 -1.49
CA LEU A 74 4.37 0.07 -0.19
C LEU A 74 5.77 0.63 -0.37
N ARG A 75 6.17 1.58 0.49
CA ARG A 75 7.58 1.94 0.66
C ARG A 75 7.99 1.70 2.09
N VAL A 76 9.04 0.92 2.26
CA VAL A 76 9.60 0.56 3.56
C VAL A 76 11.05 1.03 3.61
N SER A 77 11.37 1.81 4.63
CA SER A 77 12.69 2.37 4.88
C SER A 77 13.50 1.51 5.84
N ASN A 78 14.82 1.59 5.68
CA ASN A 78 15.83 0.90 6.48
C ASN A 78 15.75 -0.62 6.41
N LEU A 79 15.40 -1.18 5.25
CA LEU A 79 15.53 -2.62 4.99
C LEU A 79 16.96 -2.97 4.60
N VAL A 80 17.39 -4.18 4.96
CA VAL A 80 18.67 -4.79 4.55
C VAL A 80 18.44 -6.16 3.93
N GLN A 81 19.48 -6.72 3.33
CA GLN A 81 19.45 -8.08 2.80
C GLN A 81 19.05 -9.10 3.88
N GLY A 82 18.09 -9.96 3.54
CA GLY A 82 17.54 -10.97 4.44
C GLY A 82 16.35 -10.51 5.28
N ASP A 83 15.96 -9.24 5.20
CA ASP A 83 14.65 -8.79 5.69
C ASP A 83 13.55 -9.26 4.73
N GLU A 84 12.48 -9.81 5.29
CA GLU A 84 11.31 -10.27 4.56
C GLU A 84 10.06 -9.55 5.06
N LEU A 85 9.16 -9.23 4.12
CA LEU A 85 7.86 -8.67 4.42
C LEU A 85 6.76 -9.65 4.05
N THR A 86 5.88 -9.93 5.00
CA THR A 86 4.60 -10.58 4.72
C THR A 86 3.51 -9.50 4.69
N VAL A 87 2.74 -9.47 3.60
CA VAL A 87 1.65 -8.50 3.42
C VAL A 87 0.30 -9.22 3.28
N ARG A 88 -0.71 -8.74 4.00
CA ARG A 88 -2.10 -9.24 3.90
C ARG A 88 -3.05 -8.08 3.62
N LEU A 89 -4.07 -8.32 2.80
CA LEU A 89 -5.19 -7.40 2.58
C LEU A 89 -6.48 -8.07 3.05
N ASN A 90 -7.20 -7.42 3.96
CA ASN A 90 -8.48 -7.92 4.48
C ASN A 90 -8.37 -9.39 4.95
N GLY A 91 -7.26 -9.73 5.61
CA GLY A 91 -6.93 -11.09 6.08
C GLY A 91 -6.37 -12.04 5.03
N LYS A 92 -6.38 -11.69 3.73
CA LYS A 92 -5.83 -12.52 2.66
C LYS A 92 -4.35 -12.21 2.42
N ALA A 93 -3.49 -13.21 2.58
CA ALA A 93 -2.07 -13.07 2.30
C ALA A 93 -1.80 -12.91 0.79
N PHE A 94 -0.90 -12.00 0.45
CA PHE A 94 -0.36 -11.87 -0.90
C PHE A 94 0.91 -12.70 -1.14
N GLY A 95 1.42 -13.35 -0.10
CA GLY A 95 2.71 -14.04 -0.10
C GLY A 95 3.83 -13.15 0.45
N ASN A 96 5.06 -13.62 0.26
CA ASN A 96 6.26 -12.89 0.67
C ASN A 96 6.61 -11.86 -0.40
N ALA A 97 6.86 -10.63 0.03
CA ALA A 97 7.29 -9.56 -0.85
C ALA A 97 8.81 -9.57 -0.96
N VAL A 98 9.33 -9.72 -2.18
CA VAL A 98 10.76 -9.57 -2.44
C VAL A 98 11.05 -8.21 -3.05
N PRO A 99 12.12 -7.52 -2.60
CA PRO A 99 12.62 -6.30 -3.23
C PRO A 99 12.83 -6.49 -4.74
N ALA A 100 12.48 -5.49 -5.54
CA ALA A 100 12.73 -5.52 -6.99
C ALA A 100 14.23 -5.55 -7.33
N GLU A 101 15.04 -4.89 -6.49
CA GLU A 101 16.50 -4.92 -6.55
C GLU A 101 17.01 -5.63 -5.30
N PRO A 102 18.04 -6.50 -5.43
CA PRO A 102 18.67 -7.13 -4.28
C PRO A 102 19.14 -6.07 -3.28
N LEU A 103 18.77 -6.25 -2.01
CA LEU A 103 19.29 -5.43 -0.93
C LEU A 103 20.72 -5.84 -0.59
N THR A 104 21.43 -4.94 0.09
CA THR A 104 22.76 -5.20 0.64
C THR A 104 22.70 -5.16 2.18
N ALA A 105 23.85 -5.30 2.84
CA ALA A 105 23.95 -5.09 4.28
C ALA A 105 23.73 -3.60 4.70
N ARG A 106 23.71 -2.66 3.75
CA ARG A 106 23.45 -1.24 4.03
C ARG A 106 21.94 -0.96 4.01
N PRO A 107 21.39 -0.27 5.04
CA PRO A 107 19.98 0.11 5.08
C PRO A 107 19.57 0.94 3.87
N ALA A 108 18.47 0.55 3.23
CA ALA A 108 17.92 1.25 2.08
C ALA A 108 16.38 1.34 2.16
N ALA A 109 15.82 2.28 1.41
CA ALA A 109 14.37 2.34 1.20
C ALA A 109 13.99 1.51 -0.03
N THR A 110 12.98 0.66 0.13
CA THR A 110 12.55 -0.29 -0.90
C THR A 110 11.06 -0.11 -1.19
N ARG A 111 10.71 -0.20 -2.48
CA ARG A 111 9.33 -0.21 -2.93
C ARG A 111 8.89 -1.64 -3.20
N PHE A 112 7.69 -1.98 -2.73
CA PHE A 112 7.02 -3.24 -3.02
C PHE A 112 5.74 -2.95 -3.77
N GLU A 113 5.53 -3.64 -4.89
CA GLU A 113 4.31 -3.52 -5.69
C GLU A 113 3.59 -4.85 -5.79
N PHE A 114 2.29 -4.85 -5.54
CA PHE A 114 1.41 -6.00 -5.67
C PHE A 114 0.29 -5.68 -6.63
N GLN A 115 -0.22 -6.70 -7.32
CA GLN A 115 -1.36 -6.59 -8.22
C GLN A 115 -2.55 -7.43 -7.72
N PRO A 116 -3.13 -7.07 -6.56
CA PRO A 116 -4.29 -7.78 -6.03
C PRO A 116 -5.49 -7.70 -6.99
N ALA A 117 -6.30 -8.75 -7.01
CA ALA A 117 -7.57 -8.70 -7.72
C ALA A 117 -8.44 -7.55 -7.16
N PRO A 118 -8.99 -6.64 -7.99
CA PRO A 118 -9.76 -5.49 -7.52
C PRO A 118 -10.94 -5.84 -6.60
N ARG A 119 -11.56 -7.01 -6.80
CA ARG A 119 -12.62 -7.56 -5.94
C ARG A 119 -12.23 -7.81 -4.47
N LEU A 120 -10.95 -7.73 -4.13
CA LEU A 120 -10.48 -7.89 -2.76
C LEU A 120 -10.62 -6.60 -1.93
N PHE A 121 -10.79 -5.46 -2.59
CA PHE A 121 -11.05 -4.19 -1.93
C PHE A 121 -12.54 -3.98 -1.71
N ARG A 122 -12.87 -3.32 -0.62
CA ARG A 122 -14.22 -2.92 -0.23
C ARG A 122 -14.32 -1.40 -0.30
N ALA A 123 -15.51 -0.87 -0.56
CA ALA A 123 -15.78 0.53 -0.29
C ALA A 123 -15.63 0.80 1.22
N GLY A 124 -14.96 1.89 1.59
CA GLY A 124 -14.57 2.22 2.96
C GLY A 124 -13.17 1.73 3.34
N ASP A 125 -13.00 1.35 4.60
CA ASP A 125 -11.70 0.97 5.16
C ASP A 125 -11.29 -0.44 4.72
N ASN A 126 -10.07 -0.55 4.18
CA ASN A 126 -9.41 -1.82 3.89
C ASN A 126 -8.22 -2.02 4.83
N ARG A 127 -8.12 -3.21 5.43
CA ARG A 127 -7.06 -3.53 6.39
C ARG A 127 -5.85 -4.08 5.64
N VAL A 128 -4.75 -3.33 5.62
CA VAL A 128 -3.46 -3.78 5.11
C VAL A 128 -2.57 -4.14 6.28
N GLU A 129 -2.20 -5.40 6.40
CA GLU A 129 -1.34 -5.90 7.47
C GLU A 129 0.06 -6.14 6.92
N VAL A 130 1.06 -5.64 7.64
CA VAL A 130 2.48 -5.78 7.27
C VAL A 130 3.23 -6.36 8.45
N GLN A 131 3.96 -7.44 8.21
CA GLN A 131 4.80 -8.09 9.21
C GLN A 131 6.23 -8.14 8.70
N LEU A 132 7.17 -7.76 9.56
CA LEU A 132 8.59 -7.85 9.28
C LEU A 132 9.17 -9.12 9.90
N ALA A 133 9.85 -9.92 9.08
CA ALA A 133 10.77 -10.94 9.55
C ALA A 133 12.20 -10.48 9.26
N THR A 134 13.06 -10.49 10.27
CA THR A 134 14.46 -10.12 10.12
C THR A 134 15.33 -10.96 11.06
N ARG A 135 16.57 -11.22 10.62
CA ARG A 135 17.60 -11.89 11.43
C ARG A 135 18.59 -10.90 12.05
N ARG A 136 18.46 -9.61 11.77
CA ARG A 136 19.38 -8.58 12.27
C ARG A 136 19.12 -8.29 13.74
N SER A 137 20.18 -8.04 14.50
CA SER A 137 20.07 -7.47 15.85
C SER A 137 19.44 -6.06 15.75
N ILE A 138 18.57 -5.74 16.72
CA ILE A 138 17.77 -4.52 16.74
C ILE A 138 18.71 -3.30 16.86
N GLY A 139 18.96 -2.61 15.74
CA GLY A 139 19.81 -1.42 15.67
C GLY A 139 19.05 -0.21 15.10
N GLN A 140 18.66 -0.29 13.84
CA GLN A 140 17.79 0.72 13.20
C GLN A 140 16.36 0.19 13.05
N SER A 141 15.38 1.06 13.28
CA SER A 141 13.97 0.75 13.08
C SER A 141 13.64 0.66 11.59
N VAL A 142 12.98 -0.42 11.17
CA VAL A 142 12.34 -0.53 9.85
C VAL A 142 11.03 0.21 9.91
N THR A 143 10.73 1.01 8.89
CA THR A 143 9.55 1.89 8.90
C THR A 143 8.77 1.75 7.61
N LEU A 144 7.47 1.50 7.69
CA LEU A 144 6.57 1.68 6.55
C LEU A 144 6.22 3.17 6.47
N ASP A 145 6.63 3.83 5.39
CA ASP A 145 6.48 5.28 5.21
C ASP A 145 5.50 5.68 4.10
N ARG A 146 5.13 4.73 3.23
CA ARG A 146 4.13 4.94 2.18
C ARG A 146 3.27 3.69 1.98
N LEU A 147 1.97 3.91 1.85
CA LEU A 147 0.98 2.92 1.42
C LEU A 147 -0.02 3.61 0.49
N ASP A 148 -0.10 3.14 -0.74
CA ASP A 148 -1.10 3.63 -1.68
C ASP A 148 -1.59 2.54 -2.64
N LEU A 149 -2.79 2.75 -3.17
CA LEU A 149 -3.46 1.91 -4.14
C LEU A 149 -3.74 2.74 -5.37
N VAL A 150 -3.19 2.31 -6.51
CA VAL A 150 -3.52 2.86 -7.82
C VAL A 150 -4.57 1.97 -8.47
N VAL A 151 -5.71 2.56 -8.82
CA VAL A 151 -6.77 1.91 -9.59
C VAL A 151 -6.79 2.50 -10.99
N ARG A 152 -6.71 1.63 -12.00
CA ARG A 152 -6.83 2.03 -13.41
C ARG A 152 -7.91 1.22 -14.10
N TYR A 153 -8.71 1.87 -14.93
CA TYR A 153 -9.72 1.21 -15.75
C TYR A 153 -9.22 1.14 -17.19
N ARG A 154 -9.08 -0.07 -17.74
CA ARG A 154 -8.50 -0.29 -19.07
C ARG A 154 -9.35 -1.27 -19.88
N PRO A 155 -9.36 -1.19 -21.22
CA PRO A 155 -9.99 -2.22 -22.06
C PRO A 155 -9.39 -3.59 -21.78
N GLU A 156 -10.21 -4.64 -21.89
CA GLU A 156 -9.78 -6.02 -21.63
C GLU A 156 -8.63 -6.46 -22.55
N GLU A 157 -8.60 -6.00 -23.80
CA GLU A 157 -7.54 -6.33 -24.78
C GLU A 157 -6.16 -5.78 -24.40
N ALA A 158 -6.11 -4.66 -23.66
CA ALA A 158 -4.86 -4.11 -23.13
C ALA A 158 -4.29 -4.95 -21.96
N ASN A 159 -4.98 -6.03 -21.53
CA ASN A 159 -4.60 -6.91 -20.42
C ASN A 159 -3.75 -8.12 -20.81
N ARG A 160 -3.45 -8.39 -22.08
CA ARG A 160 -2.52 -9.45 -22.40
C ARG A 160 -1.10 -9.04 -21.99
N PRO A 161 -0.34 -9.87 -21.24
CA PRO A 161 1.10 -9.68 -21.16
C PRO A 161 1.64 -9.71 -22.60
N LEU A 162 2.55 -8.80 -22.92
CA LEU A 162 3.28 -8.86 -24.19
C LEU A 162 3.92 -10.23 -24.28
N GLU A 163 3.45 -11.09 -25.19
CA GLU A 163 4.15 -12.31 -25.54
C GLU A 163 5.50 -11.89 -26.12
N VAL A 164 6.57 -12.15 -25.38
CA VAL A 164 7.93 -12.03 -25.88
C VAL A 164 8.10 -13.17 -26.88
N ARG A 165 8.15 -12.82 -28.17
CA ARG A 165 8.61 -13.72 -29.24
C ARG A 165 10.12 -13.85 -29.20
#